data_AF-A0A963Q5A6-F1
#
_entry.id   AF-A0A963Q5A6-F1
#
_cell.length_a   1.000
_cell.length_b   1.000
_cell.length_c   1.000
_cell.angle_alpha   90.00
_cell.angle_beta   90.00
_cell.angle_gamma   90.00
#
_symmetry.space_group_name_H-M   'P 1'
#
loop_
_entity.id
_entity.type
_entity.pdbx_description
1 polymer ?
#
loop_
_entity_poly.entity_id
_entity_poly.type
_entity_poly.pdbx_seq_one_letter_code
_entity_poly.pdbx_strand_id
1 'polypeptide(L)'
;AIGCTPDGLNINHEVGATHPQALVDAVRVHKADFGVALDGDADRLQLVDAQGRLFNGDELLYLLADDRLGRDEHVPGVVGTLMTNMAVEVALKARGVHFVRAKVGDRYVLE
;
A
#
# COMPACT_ATOMS: atom_id res chain seq x y z
N ALA A 1 3.12 -18.49 -6.90
CA ALA A 1 3.03 -17.73 -5.64
C ALA A 1 4.19 -18.14 -4.75
N ILE A 2 4.73 -17.23 -3.94
CA ILE A 2 5.83 -17.46 -3.00
C ILE A 2 5.33 -17.26 -1.56
N GLY A 3 6.00 -17.85 -0.56
CA GLY A 3 5.58 -17.70 0.84
C GLY A 3 4.24 -18.37 1.18
N CYS A 4 3.81 -19.36 0.38
CA CYS A 4 2.50 -20.02 0.52
C CYS A 4 2.61 -21.46 1.04
N THR A 5 3.60 -21.76 1.88
CA THR A 5 3.81 -23.11 2.44
C THR A 5 4.01 -23.00 3.95
N PRO A 6 2.95 -22.69 4.72
CA PRO A 6 3.06 -22.49 6.15
C PRO A 6 3.37 -23.81 6.88
N ASP A 7 4.26 -23.76 7.87
CA ASP A 7 4.60 -24.89 8.74
C ASP A 7 4.31 -24.63 10.23
N GLY A 8 3.71 -23.47 10.53
CA GLY A 8 3.41 -23.02 11.89
C GLY A 8 4.54 -22.24 12.56
N LEU A 9 5.73 -22.19 11.97
CA LEU A 9 6.90 -21.46 12.49
C LEU A 9 7.43 -20.41 11.51
N ASN A 10 7.09 -20.51 10.22
CA ASN A 10 7.63 -19.68 9.15
C ASN A 10 6.79 -18.45 8.75
N ILE A 11 5.84 -18.01 9.59
CA ILE A 11 5.07 -16.78 9.32
C ILE A 11 6.00 -15.57 9.22
N ASN A 12 5.83 -14.75 8.17
CA ASN A 12 6.64 -13.56 7.89
C ASN A 12 8.17 -13.78 7.81
N HIS A 13 8.63 -15.04 7.72
CA HIS A 13 10.05 -15.37 7.69
C HIS A 13 10.61 -15.13 6.27
N GLU A 14 11.39 -14.04 6.11
CA GLU A 14 12.00 -13.61 4.85
C GLU A 14 11.03 -13.37 3.67
N VAL A 15 9.72 -13.28 3.97
CA VAL A 15 8.64 -13.01 3.01
C VAL A 15 7.61 -12.05 3.60
N GLY A 16 6.72 -11.54 2.73
CA GLY A 16 5.58 -10.71 3.12
C GLY A 16 5.84 -9.21 3.04
N ALA A 17 4.87 -8.39 3.45
CA ALA A 17 4.90 -6.94 3.29
C ALA A 17 6.09 -6.26 4.03
N THR A 18 6.64 -6.89 5.07
CA THR A 18 7.83 -6.40 5.79
C THR A 18 9.16 -6.86 5.19
N HIS A 19 9.14 -7.91 4.36
CA HIS A 19 10.31 -8.47 3.66
C HIS A 19 10.02 -8.63 2.16
N PRO A 20 9.85 -7.53 1.41
CA PRO A 20 9.38 -7.58 0.02
C PRO A 20 10.46 -8.03 -0.99
N GLN A 21 11.71 -8.24 -0.57
CA GLN A 21 12.82 -8.56 -1.48
C GLN A 21 12.54 -9.84 -2.30
N ALA A 22 12.02 -10.88 -1.65
CA ALA A 22 11.64 -12.12 -2.32
C ALA A 22 10.56 -11.90 -3.40
N LEU A 23 9.64 -10.96 -3.16
CA LEU A 23 8.62 -10.58 -4.16
C LEU A 23 9.26 -9.83 -5.34
N VAL A 24 10.14 -8.86 -5.07
CA VAL A 24 10.83 -8.09 -6.12
C VAL A 24 11.60 -9.02 -7.05
N ASP A 25 12.33 -9.99 -6.48
CA ASP A 25 13.09 -10.96 -7.25
C ASP A 25 12.16 -11.88 -8.05
N ALA A 26 11.05 -12.34 -7.45
CA ALA A 26 10.06 -13.15 -8.13
C ALA A 26 9.41 -12.42 -9.32
N VAL A 27 9.06 -11.13 -9.17
CA VAL A 27 8.51 -10.31 -10.26
C VAL A 27 9.47 -10.25 -11.43
N ARG A 28 10.77 -10.02 -11.17
CA ARG A 28 11.81 -9.97 -12.21
C ARG A 28 12.04 -11.33 -12.88
N VAL A 29 12.15 -12.40 -12.10
CA VAL A 29 12.38 -13.77 -12.60
C VAL A 29 11.23 -14.23 -13.47
N HIS A 30 10.00 -13.96 -13.06
CA HIS A 30 8.80 -14.38 -13.78
C HIS A 30 8.35 -13.38 -14.86
N LYS A 31 9.00 -12.22 -14.97
CA LYS A 31 8.59 -11.11 -15.86
C LYS A 31 7.11 -10.75 -15.64
N ALA A 32 6.70 -10.71 -14.38
CA ALA A 32 5.33 -10.37 -14.00
C ALA A 32 5.09 -8.87 -14.20
N ASP A 33 3.85 -8.49 -14.51
CA ASP A 33 3.47 -7.08 -14.65
C ASP A 33 3.51 -6.34 -13.30
N PHE A 34 3.15 -7.03 -12.22
CA PHE A 34 3.25 -6.55 -10.85
C PHE A 34 3.24 -7.71 -9.85
N GLY A 35 3.57 -7.41 -8.60
CA GLY A 35 3.53 -8.32 -7.46
C GLY A 35 2.85 -7.68 -6.26
N VAL A 36 2.22 -8.50 -5.41
CA VAL A 36 1.57 -8.07 -4.17
C VAL A 36 2.13 -8.90 -3.01
N ALA A 37 2.58 -8.21 -1.96
CA ALA A 37 3.01 -8.84 -0.71
C ALA A 37 2.01 -8.48 0.39
N LEU A 38 1.50 -9.50 1.07
CA LEU A 38 0.66 -9.37 2.27
C LEU A 38 1.51 -9.64 3.51
N ASP A 39 1.10 -9.15 4.68
CA ASP A 39 1.63 -9.66 5.94
C ASP A 39 0.82 -10.86 6.46
N GLY A 40 1.19 -11.36 7.64
CA GLY A 40 0.77 -12.67 8.15
C GLY A 40 -0.74 -12.83 8.36
N ASP A 41 -1.44 -11.76 8.75
CA ASP A 41 -2.89 -11.67 8.90
C ASP A 41 -3.57 -10.87 7.78
N ALA A 42 -2.79 -10.39 6.80
CA ALA A 42 -3.24 -9.73 5.59
C ALA A 42 -4.03 -8.43 5.80
N ASP A 43 -3.75 -7.69 6.88
CA ASP A 43 -4.28 -6.35 7.08
C ASP A 43 -3.44 -5.27 6.37
N ARG A 44 -2.21 -5.62 5.95
CA ARG A 44 -1.30 -4.74 5.20
C ARG A 44 -0.87 -5.37 3.90
N LEU A 45 -0.56 -4.49 2.94
CA LEU A 45 0.05 -4.88 1.68
C LEU A 45 1.11 -3.90 1.20
N GLN A 46 2.02 -4.42 0.37
CA GLN A 46 2.90 -3.63 -0.49
C GLN A 46 2.81 -4.14 -1.92
N LEU A 47 3.05 -3.24 -2.88
CA LEU A 47 2.96 -3.54 -4.31
C LEU A 47 4.30 -3.32 -4.98
N VAL A 48 4.62 -4.15 -5.97
CA VAL A 48 5.85 -4.06 -6.76
C VAL A 48 5.47 -4.01 -8.24
N ASP A 49 6.05 -3.08 -9.02
CA ASP A 49 5.86 -3.07 -10.48
C ASP A 49 6.82 -4.02 -11.22
N ALA A 50 6.62 -4.19 -12.53
CA ALA A 50 7.47 -4.99 -13.39
C ALA A 50 8.96 -4.60 -13.37
N GLN A 51 9.29 -3.35 -12.99
CA GLN A 51 10.67 -2.86 -12.87
C GLN A 51 11.30 -3.20 -11.50
N GLY A 52 10.49 -3.68 -10.56
CA GLY A 52 10.90 -4.00 -9.20
C GLY A 52 10.87 -2.81 -8.26
N ARG A 53 10.16 -1.73 -8.60
CA ARG A 53 9.94 -0.60 -7.69
C ARG A 53 8.85 -0.97 -6.69
N LEU A 54 9.13 -0.73 -5.42
CA LEU A 54 8.19 -0.93 -4.34
C LEU A 54 7.32 0.32 -4.16
N PHE A 55 6.01 0.11 -4.01
CA PHE A 55 5.00 1.12 -3.72
C PHE A 55 4.51 0.93 -2.28
N ASN A 56 4.53 2.01 -1.51
CA ASN A 56 4.09 2.01 -0.12
C ASN A 56 2.60 2.38 0.03
N GLY A 57 2.10 2.37 1.27
CA GLY A 57 0.70 2.69 1.57
C GLY A 57 0.27 4.11 1.21
N ASP A 58 1.16 5.10 1.28
CA ASP A 58 0.87 6.49 0.93
C ASP A 58 0.62 6.65 -0.58
N GLU A 59 1.44 6.00 -1.40
CA GLU A 59 1.30 5.99 -2.86
C GLU A 59 0.03 5.25 -3.29
N LEU A 60 -0.27 4.12 -2.64
CA LEU A 60 -1.49 3.36 -2.90
C LEU A 60 -2.73 4.14 -2.49
N LEU A 61 -2.70 4.83 -1.34
CA LEU A 61 -3.81 5.67 -0.88
C LEU A 61 -4.10 6.80 -1.88
N TYR A 62 -3.04 7.46 -2.37
CA TYR A 62 -3.17 8.47 -3.41
C TYR A 62 -3.76 7.89 -4.71
N LEU A 63 -3.22 6.78 -5.20
CA LEU A 63 -3.70 6.11 -6.42
C LEU A 63 -5.18 5.75 -6.32
N LEU A 64 -5.63 5.20 -5.20
CA LEU A 64 -7.02 4.82 -4.98
C LEU A 64 -7.96 6.03 -4.96
N ALA A 65 -7.56 7.11 -4.29
CA ALA A 65 -8.32 8.36 -4.32
C ALA A 65 -8.35 8.97 -5.73
N ASP A 66 -7.23 8.86 -6.46
CA ASP A 66 -7.07 9.42 -7.79
C ASP A 66 -7.92 8.74 -8.84
N ASP A 67 -7.94 7.41 -8.82
CA ASP A 67 -8.75 6.58 -9.67
C ASP A 67 -10.25 6.82 -9.45
N ARG A 68 -10.69 6.98 -8.20
CA ARG A 68 -12.10 7.31 -7.90
C ARG A 68 -12.52 8.65 -8.47
N LEU A 69 -11.69 9.67 -8.31
CA LEU A 69 -11.92 10.98 -8.92
C LEU A 69 -11.93 10.90 -10.46
N GLY A 70 -11.06 10.10 -11.07
CA GLY A 70 -11.03 9.88 -12.52
C GLY A 70 -12.26 9.16 -13.06
N ARG A 71 -12.99 8.45 -12.19
CA ARG A 71 -14.28 7.79 -12.48
C ARG A 71 -15.49 8.68 -12.16
N ASP A 72 -15.28 9.98 -11.97
CA ASP A 72 -16.30 10.97 -11.55
C ASP A 72 -17.03 10.59 -10.24
N GLU A 73 -16.41 9.76 -9.39
CA GLU A 73 -16.97 9.43 -8.09
C GLU A 73 -16.74 10.56 -7.08
N HIS A 74 -17.71 10.75 -6.19
CA HIS A 74 -17.54 11.68 -5.08
C HIS A 74 -16.57 11.12 -4.02
N VAL A 75 -15.44 11.80 -3.83
CA VAL A 75 -14.48 11.53 -2.76
C VAL A 75 -14.56 12.67 -1.74
N PRO A 76 -15.30 12.51 -0.62
CA PRO A 76 -15.51 13.60 0.35
C PRO A 76 -14.23 13.98 1.10
N GLY A 77 -13.29 13.06 1.20
CA GLY A 77 -12.00 13.27 1.83
C GLY A 77 -11.19 11.99 1.93
N VAL A 78 -9.94 12.13 2.36
CA VAL A 78 -9.00 11.04 2.62
C VAL A 78 -8.42 11.23 4.02
N VAL A 79 -8.31 10.14 4.78
CA VAL A 79 -7.69 10.14 6.11
C VAL A 79 -6.33 9.47 6.02
N GLY A 80 -5.32 10.11 6.59
CA GLY A 80 -4.01 9.50 6.80
C GLY A 80 -3.47 9.88 8.18
N THR A 81 -2.45 9.18 8.66
CA THR A 81 -1.89 9.49 9.98
C THR A 81 -0.92 10.67 9.91
N LEU A 82 -0.42 11.11 11.07
CA LEU A 82 0.71 12.04 11.14
C LEU A 82 1.97 11.53 10.41
N MET A 83 2.08 10.23 10.13
CA MET A 83 3.19 9.63 9.39
C MET A 83 3.03 9.72 7.87
N THR A 84 1.82 9.95 7.34
CA THR A 84 1.59 10.04 5.89
C THR A 84 2.34 11.23 5.31
N ASN A 85 3.06 10.99 4.23
CA ASN A 85 3.90 11.96 3.54
C ASN A 85 3.10 13.21 3.15
N MET A 86 3.68 14.39 3.40
CA MET A 86 3.06 15.68 3.08
C MET A 86 2.75 15.84 1.58
N ALA A 87 3.52 15.21 0.69
CA ALA A 87 3.27 15.26 -0.74
C ALA A 87 1.89 14.68 -1.12
N VAL A 88 1.41 13.65 -0.41
CA VAL A 88 0.08 13.07 -0.64
C VAL A 88 -1.02 14.09 -0.30
N GLU A 89 -0.89 14.76 0.84
CA GLU A 89 -1.83 15.81 1.26
C GLU A 89 -1.87 16.96 0.24
N VAL A 90 -0.70 17.43 -0.20
CA VAL A 90 -0.60 18.50 -1.21
C VAL A 90 -1.24 18.06 -2.53
N ALA A 91 -0.97 16.84 -3.00
CA ALA A 91 -1.49 16.33 -4.25
C ALA A 91 -3.02 16.12 -4.22
N LEU A 92 -3.58 15.66 -3.09
CA LEU A 92 -5.02 15.52 -2.91
C LEU A 92 -5.72 16.88 -2.84
N LYS A 93 -5.15 17.85 -2.11
CA LYS A 93 -5.70 19.22 -2.04
C LYS A 93 -5.71 19.89 -3.40
N ALA A 94 -4.67 19.71 -4.22
CA ALA A 94 -4.61 20.23 -5.59
C ALA A 94 -5.74 19.69 -6.48
N ARG A 95 -6.34 18.56 -6.11
CA ARG A 95 -7.47 17.93 -6.79
C ARG A 95 -8.81 18.14 -6.08
N GLY A 96 -8.86 19.06 -5.12
CA GLY A 96 -10.08 19.42 -4.40
C GLY A 96 -10.51 18.42 -3.33
N VAL A 97 -9.65 17.46 -2.96
CA VAL A 97 -9.95 16.47 -1.92
C VAL A 97 -9.42 16.94 -0.58
N HIS A 98 -10.30 16.95 0.42
CA HIS A 98 -9.91 17.24 1.79
C HIS A 98 -9.06 16.10 2.38
N PHE A 99 -7.97 16.44 3.07
CA PHE A 99 -7.12 15.46 3.75
C PHE A 99 -7.16 15.68 5.27
N VAL A 100 -7.48 14.63 6.03
CA VAL A 100 -7.55 14.66 7.49
C VAL A 100 -6.33 13.94 8.06
N ARG A 101 -5.63 14.60 9.00
CA ARG A 101 -4.54 13.97 9.75
C ARG A 101 -5.03 13.40 11.08
N ALA A 102 -4.98 12.08 11.20
CA ALA A 102 -5.23 11.35 12.43
C ALA A 102 -3.93 11.11 13.21
N LYS A 103 -4.05 10.78 14.51
CA LYS A 103 -2.91 10.30 15.31
C LYS A 103 -2.39 8.96 14.75
N VAL A 104 -1.17 8.57 15.11
CA VAL A 104 -0.59 7.30 14.67
C VAL A 104 -1.32 6.14 15.33
N GLY A 105 -1.82 5.21 14.50
CA GLY A 105 -2.60 4.05 14.91
C GLY A 105 -3.84 3.89 14.02
N ASP A 106 -4.09 2.67 13.57
CA ASP A 106 -5.27 2.24 12.80
C ASP A 106 -6.59 2.68 13.44
N ARG A 107 -6.68 2.56 14.77
CA ARG A 107 -7.83 3.00 15.55
C ARG A 107 -8.24 4.44 15.27
N TYR A 108 -7.27 5.37 15.18
CA TYR A 108 -7.54 6.79 14.97
C TYR A 108 -7.91 7.11 13.51
N VAL A 109 -7.61 6.21 12.58
CA VAL A 109 -8.01 6.34 11.17
C VAL A 109 -9.47 5.91 10.99
N LEU A 110 -9.97 5.02 11.84
CA LEU A 110 -11.35 4.50 11.80
C LEU A 110 -12.35 5.34 12.62
N GLU A 111 -11.90 6.03 13.66
CA GLU A 111 -12.71 6.96 14.48
C GLU A 111 -13.06 8.25 13.73
#